data_AF-A0A1R4JE81-F1
#
_entry.id   AF-A0A1R4JE81-F1
#
_cell.length_a   1.000
_cell.length_b   1.000
_cell.length_c   1.000
_cell.angle_alpha   90.00
_cell.angle_beta   90.00
_cell.angle_gamma   90.00
#
_symmetry.space_group_name_H-M   'P 1'
#
loop_
_entity.id
_entity.type
_entity.pdbx_description
1 polymer ?
#
loop_
_entity_poly.entity_id
_entity_poly.type
_entity_poly.pdbx_seq_one_letter_code
_entity_poly.pdbx_strand_id
1 'polypeptide(L)'
;MNYGSYRFTRAEINLDHIEYNYKKMKDFLSPKTKFMSVVKADAYGHGAVEVSRKLESLGTDYLAVAVLDEALELRDAGIKTPILMFSPIEEETIATAIINEIAITVFTKEIAHLIRLKAEELKKTALIHLKIDSGMSRIGVRSSEEALEVMKELDSLYIKNAGIFTHFSDAENLTDPSFTKEQFHKFMTIADYLEREHIHFEIKHCCNTAATLAFPEFHLDMIRTGISLYGYHPDKKMEEFINLRPVMKLTTHAAFIKTIHPGDTVGYGRTFTAEKEMQIATILLGYADGIPRQLSNRWYLTVNKAKAPIVGRICMDQIMLDVSEVDSISKDDEIVFFGDPHHQYPSLYTMAELTNGFHYELLCGIGKRIPRVYKKQGKVVVRNNTLLD
;
A
#
# COMPACT_ATOMS: atom_id res chain seq x y z
N MET A 1 1.84 -29.01 2.16
CA MET A 1 2.27 -27.62 2.39
C MET A 1 1.26 -26.93 3.31
N ASN A 2 1.56 -26.74 4.60
CA ASN A 2 0.58 -26.25 5.59
C ASN A 2 -0.03 -24.88 5.23
N TYR A 3 0.79 -24.00 4.64
CA TYR A 3 0.43 -22.63 4.30
C TYR A 3 0.62 -22.29 2.82
N GLY A 4 0.66 -23.30 1.93
CA GLY A 4 1.02 -23.10 0.51
C GLY A 4 2.53 -22.89 0.30
N SER A 5 3.33 -23.21 1.32
CA SER A 5 4.79 -23.17 1.29
C SER A 5 5.37 -24.33 2.10
N TYR A 6 6.64 -24.62 1.84
CA TYR A 6 7.50 -25.50 2.64
C TYR A 6 8.15 -24.77 3.82
N ARG A 7 7.98 -23.44 3.91
CA ARG A 7 8.38 -22.61 5.04
C ARG A 7 7.16 -22.24 5.89
N PHE A 8 7.35 -22.12 7.20
CA PHE A 8 6.30 -21.69 8.14
C PHE A 8 6.07 -20.18 8.15
N THR A 9 7.09 -19.41 7.76
CA THR A 9 7.02 -17.95 7.60
C THR A 9 6.02 -17.54 6.53
N ARG A 10 5.08 -16.66 6.88
CA ARG A 10 3.97 -16.22 6.03
C ARG A 10 3.42 -14.86 6.46
N ALA A 11 2.87 -14.12 5.50
CA ALA A 11 2.04 -12.95 5.75
C ALA A 11 0.57 -13.38 5.74
N GLU A 12 -0.09 -13.31 6.89
CA GLU A 12 -1.53 -13.57 6.99
C GLU A 12 -2.30 -12.29 6.70
N ILE A 13 -3.22 -12.33 5.73
CA ILE A 13 -3.99 -11.18 5.25
C ILE A 13 -5.45 -11.37 5.62
N ASN A 14 -6.00 -10.53 6.50
CA ASN A 14 -7.38 -10.63 6.95
C ASN A 14 -8.34 -9.83 6.05
N LEU A 15 -9.09 -10.52 5.19
CA LEU A 15 -10.05 -9.89 4.26
C LEU A 15 -11.27 -9.28 4.96
N ASP A 16 -11.60 -9.72 6.18
CA ASP A 16 -12.66 -9.08 6.97
C ASP A 16 -12.19 -7.72 7.50
N HIS A 17 -10.89 -7.56 7.76
CA HIS A 17 -10.32 -6.27 8.18
C HIS A 17 -10.28 -5.29 7.00
N ILE A 18 -9.97 -5.75 5.79
CA ILE A 18 -10.13 -4.93 4.57
C ILE A 18 -11.56 -4.42 4.44
N GLU A 19 -12.55 -5.31 4.60
CA GLU A 19 -13.96 -4.92 4.55
C GLU A 19 -14.34 -3.91 5.63
N TYR A 20 -13.91 -4.15 6.87
CA TYR A 20 -14.15 -3.25 7.97
C TYR A 20 -13.57 -1.86 7.70
N ASN A 21 -12.30 -1.79 7.28
CA ASN A 21 -11.62 -0.53 7.00
C ASN A 21 -12.23 0.22 5.81
N TYR A 22 -12.57 -0.50 4.73
CA TYR A 22 -13.25 0.07 3.58
C TYR A 22 -14.59 0.69 3.97
N LYS A 23 -15.44 -0.07 4.69
CA LYS A 23 -16.73 0.42 5.17
C LYS A 23 -16.58 1.62 6.10
N LYS A 24 -15.62 1.57 7.03
CA LYS A 24 -15.33 2.69 7.92
C LYS A 24 -14.94 3.94 7.14
N MET A 25 -14.06 3.84 6.16
CA MET A 25 -13.72 4.99 5.32
C MET A 25 -14.91 5.46 4.45
N LYS A 26 -15.74 4.55 3.94
CA LYS A 26 -16.92 4.89 3.13
C LYS A 26 -18.00 5.62 3.96
N ASP A 27 -18.17 5.25 5.23
CA ASP A 27 -19.11 5.88 6.18
C ASP A 27 -18.74 7.35 6.49
N PHE A 28 -17.48 7.76 6.29
CA PHE A 28 -17.04 9.15 6.41
C PHE A 28 -17.47 10.03 5.23
N LEU A 29 -17.90 9.44 4.12
CA LEU A 29 -18.15 10.17 2.88
C LEU A 29 -19.63 10.51 2.72
N SER A 30 -19.89 11.57 1.95
CA SER A 30 -21.24 11.76 1.42
C SER A 30 -21.61 10.56 0.52
N PRO A 31 -22.88 10.13 0.47
CA PRO A 31 -23.30 9.02 -0.41
C PRO A 31 -23.00 9.22 -1.89
N LYS A 32 -22.79 10.47 -2.33
CA LYS A 32 -22.49 10.83 -3.73
C LYS A 32 -21.01 10.74 -4.07
N THR A 33 -20.13 10.72 -3.07
CA THR A 33 -18.68 10.73 -3.25
C THR A 33 -18.19 9.32 -3.59
N LYS A 34 -17.53 9.20 -4.75
CA LYS A 34 -16.91 7.96 -5.20
C LYS A 34 -15.68 7.61 -4.36
N PHE A 35 -15.38 6.32 -4.32
CA PHE A 35 -14.28 5.77 -3.56
C PHE A 35 -13.27 5.08 -4.49
N MET A 36 -12.06 5.62 -4.57
CA MET A 36 -10.94 4.95 -5.24
C MET A 36 -10.07 4.22 -4.22
N SER A 37 -9.96 2.90 -4.36
CA SER A 37 -9.06 2.09 -3.55
C SER A 37 -7.69 1.97 -4.21
N VAL A 38 -6.65 2.41 -3.51
CA VAL A 38 -5.28 2.41 -4.00
C VAL A 38 -4.60 1.09 -3.63
N VAL A 39 -4.28 0.30 -4.65
CA VAL A 39 -3.74 -1.07 -4.56
C VAL A 39 -2.36 -1.23 -5.23
N LYS A 40 -1.68 -0.10 -5.50
CA LYS A 40 -0.29 -0.09 -5.99
C LYS A 40 0.67 -0.82 -5.05
N ALA A 41 1.84 -1.18 -5.57
CA ALA A 41 2.90 -1.90 -4.88
C ALA A 41 2.37 -3.19 -4.23
N ASP A 42 1.70 -4.01 -5.04
CA ASP A 42 1.10 -5.28 -4.59
C ASP A 42 0.10 -5.11 -3.43
N ALA A 43 -0.79 -4.11 -3.53
CA ALA A 43 -1.65 -3.66 -2.44
C ALA A 43 -0.88 -3.40 -1.15
N TYR A 44 0.20 -2.61 -1.25
CA TYR A 44 1.09 -2.30 -0.13
C TYR A 44 1.64 -3.58 0.51
N GLY A 45 2.01 -4.57 -0.31
CA GLY A 45 2.49 -5.90 0.10
C GLY A 45 1.41 -6.87 0.57
N HIS A 46 0.11 -6.55 0.49
CA HIS A 46 -0.97 -7.47 0.91
C HIS A 46 -1.42 -8.43 -0.21
N GLY A 47 -0.92 -8.26 -1.43
CA GLY A 47 -1.31 -9.03 -2.61
C GLY A 47 -2.45 -8.34 -3.37
N ALA A 48 -2.12 -7.74 -4.51
CA ALA A 48 -3.02 -6.87 -5.25
C ALA A 48 -4.30 -7.58 -5.72
N VAL A 49 -4.18 -8.80 -6.26
CA VAL A 49 -5.30 -9.52 -6.85
C VAL A 49 -6.40 -9.82 -5.84
N GLU A 50 -6.07 -10.48 -4.73
CA GLU A 50 -7.07 -10.91 -3.74
C GLU A 50 -7.67 -9.71 -2.98
N VAL A 51 -6.87 -8.66 -2.73
CA VAL A 51 -7.37 -7.42 -2.14
C VAL A 51 -8.33 -6.72 -3.11
N SER A 52 -7.97 -6.61 -4.39
CA SER A 52 -8.83 -6.01 -5.42
C SER A 52 -10.13 -6.78 -5.62
N ARG A 53 -10.10 -8.12 -5.65
CA ARG A 53 -11.32 -8.96 -5.69
C ARG A 53 -12.24 -8.66 -4.52
N LYS A 54 -11.66 -8.53 -3.32
CA LYS A 54 -12.43 -8.19 -2.13
C LYS A 54 -13.04 -6.79 -2.24
N LEU A 55 -12.28 -5.79 -2.67
CA LEU A 55 -12.76 -4.41 -2.81
C LEU A 55 -13.80 -4.25 -3.92
N GLU A 56 -13.65 -4.95 -5.05
CA GLU A 56 -14.65 -5.00 -6.12
C GLU A 56 -15.96 -5.61 -5.61
N SER A 57 -15.91 -6.69 -4.83
CA SER A 57 -17.11 -7.28 -4.21
C SER A 57 -17.81 -6.36 -3.20
N LEU A 58 -17.11 -5.34 -2.69
CA LEU A 58 -17.64 -4.33 -1.79
C LEU A 58 -18.18 -3.09 -2.53
N GLY A 59 -18.00 -3.01 -3.85
CA GLY A 59 -18.48 -1.91 -4.66
C GLY A 59 -17.56 -0.69 -4.67
N THR A 60 -16.23 -0.89 -4.61
CA THR A 60 -15.30 0.23 -4.86
C THR A 60 -15.50 0.80 -6.27
N ASP A 61 -15.49 2.13 -6.40
CA ASP A 61 -15.82 2.81 -7.65
C ASP A 61 -14.66 2.77 -8.64
N TYR A 62 -13.43 2.82 -8.13
CA TYR A 62 -12.18 2.78 -8.89
C TYR A 62 -11.11 2.03 -8.10
N LEU A 63 -10.18 1.44 -8.83
CA LEU A 63 -8.89 1.01 -8.30
C LEU A 63 -7.79 1.94 -8.83
N ALA A 64 -6.69 2.03 -8.11
CA ALA A 64 -5.51 2.72 -8.60
C ALA A 64 -4.21 1.97 -8.32
N VAL A 65 -3.36 1.95 -9.34
CA VAL A 65 -2.05 1.30 -9.36
C VAL A 65 -0.95 2.31 -9.70
N ALA A 66 0.31 1.93 -9.52
CA ALA A 66 1.44 2.76 -9.89
C ALA A 66 1.77 2.61 -11.37
N VAL A 67 1.89 1.38 -11.87
CA VAL A 67 2.43 1.08 -13.21
C VAL A 67 1.49 0.16 -14.01
N LEU A 68 1.73 0.05 -15.32
CA LEU A 68 0.84 -0.68 -16.22
C LEU A 68 0.81 -2.18 -15.90
N ASP A 69 1.95 -2.78 -15.55
CA ASP A 69 2.06 -4.20 -15.19
C ASP A 69 1.11 -4.57 -14.04
N GLU A 70 0.99 -3.70 -13.02
CA GLU A 70 0.04 -3.89 -11.91
C GLU A 70 -1.41 -3.83 -12.40
N ALA A 71 -1.72 -2.93 -13.33
CA ALA A 71 -3.06 -2.86 -13.92
C ALA A 71 -3.38 -4.11 -14.75
N LEU A 72 -2.41 -4.61 -15.53
CA LEU A 72 -2.56 -5.81 -16.34
C LEU A 72 -2.73 -7.06 -15.47
N GLU A 73 -1.96 -7.19 -14.39
CA GLU A 73 -2.14 -8.27 -13.40
C GLU A 73 -3.58 -8.32 -12.89
N LEU A 74 -4.17 -7.17 -12.56
CA LEU A 74 -5.55 -7.10 -12.11
C LEU A 74 -6.55 -7.47 -13.23
N ARG A 75 -6.31 -7.04 -14.47
CA ARG A 75 -7.15 -7.39 -15.62
C ARG A 75 -7.11 -8.89 -15.92
N ASP A 76 -5.93 -9.49 -15.92
CA ASP A 76 -5.72 -10.93 -16.12
C ASP A 76 -6.39 -11.75 -15.01
N ALA A 77 -6.42 -11.21 -13.78
CA ALA A 77 -7.15 -11.80 -12.67
C ALA A 77 -8.67 -11.64 -12.73
N GLY A 78 -9.19 -10.97 -13.77
CA GLY A 78 -10.62 -10.82 -14.06
C GLY A 78 -11.27 -9.56 -13.50
N ILE A 79 -10.52 -8.64 -12.88
CA ILE A 79 -11.05 -7.41 -12.28
C ILE A 79 -11.66 -6.50 -13.35
N LYS A 80 -12.91 -6.07 -13.11
CA LYS A 80 -13.71 -5.22 -14.02
C LYS A 80 -13.85 -3.79 -13.55
N THR A 81 -13.63 -3.52 -12.26
CA THR A 81 -13.58 -2.15 -11.74
C THR A 81 -12.64 -1.28 -12.59
N PRO A 82 -13.01 -0.01 -12.89
CA PRO A 82 -12.11 0.94 -13.54
C PRO A 82 -10.77 1.08 -12.80
N ILE A 83 -9.66 1.13 -13.53
CA ILE A 83 -8.31 1.23 -12.97
C ILE A 83 -7.66 2.50 -13.48
N LEU A 84 -7.14 3.33 -12.58
CA LEU A 84 -6.27 4.46 -12.90
C LEU A 84 -4.80 4.10 -12.62
N MET A 85 -3.94 4.29 -13.61
CA MET A 85 -2.49 4.24 -13.44
C MET A 85 -1.97 5.64 -13.09
N PHE A 86 -1.24 5.77 -11.97
CA PHE A 86 -0.73 7.07 -11.52
C PHE A 86 0.57 7.54 -12.18
N SER A 87 1.42 6.62 -12.62
CA SER A 87 2.72 6.97 -13.21
C SER A 87 2.57 7.52 -14.63
N PRO A 88 3.59 8.24 -15.12
CA PRO A 88 3.69 8.54 -16.55
C PRO A 88 3.63 7.25 -17.37
N ILE A 89 3.04 7.33 -18.56
CA ILE A 89 3.01 6.22 -19.53
C ILE A 89 4.10 6.43 -20.58
N GLU A 90 4.75 5.35 -20.99
CA GLU A 90 5.70 5.35 -22.11
C GLU A 90 4.96 5.09 -23.42
N GLU A 91 5.44 5.69 -24.53
CA GLU A 91 4.80 5.66 -25.85
C GLU A 91 4.42 4.24 -26.29
N GLU A 92 5.35 3.29 -26.14
CA GLU A 92 5.21 1.91 -26.61
C GLU A 92 4.08 1.16 -25.90
N THR A 93 3.65 1.65 -24.73
CA THR A 93 2.66 0.98 -23.87
C THR A 93 1.27 1.61 -23.94
N ILE A 94 1.11 2.75 -24.62
CA ILE A 94 -0.16 3.47 -24.77
C ILE A 94 -1.25 2.56 -25.35
N ALA A 95 -0.95 1.85 -26.44
CA ALA A 95 -1.91 0.96 -27.08
C ALA A 95 -2.40 -0.15 -26.11
N THR A 96 -1.48 -0.72 -25.33
CA THR A 96 -1.78 -1.74 -24.33
C THR A 96 -2.72 -1.22 -23.25
N ALA A 97 -2.49 0.01 -22.74
CA ALA A 97 -3.35 0.63 -21.75
C ALA A 97 -4.78 0.87 -22.31
N ILE A 98 -4.90 1.37 -23.54
CA ILE A 98 -6.20 1.60 -24.20
C ILE A 98 -6.96 0.28 -24.42
N ILE A 99 -6.28 -0.75 -24.96
CA ILE A 99 -6.88 -2.07 -25.22
C ILE A 99 -7.44 -2.68 -23.94
N ASN A 100 -6.72 -2.54 -22.82
CA ASN A 100 -7.10 -3.10 -21.52
C ASN A 100 -7.95 -2.16 -20.64
N GLU A 101 -8.40 -1.03 -21.20
CA GLU A 101 -9.29 -0.07 -20.52
C GLU A 101 -8.70 0.41 -19.19
N ILE A 102 -7.42 0.77 -19.24
CA ILE A 102 -6.69 1.38 -18.13
C ILE A 102 -6.72 2.89 -18.32
N ALA A 103 -7.22 3.61 -17.33
CA ALA A 103 -7.20 5.07 -17.35
C ALA A 103 -5.76 5.57 -17.18
N ILE A 104 -5.40 6.52 -18.04
CA ILE A 104 -4.03 7.03 -18.19
C ILE A 104 -3.93 8.39 -17.50
N THR A 105 -2.92 8.56 -16.65
CA THR A 105 -2.55 9.87 -16.13
C THR A 105 -1.81 10.67 -17.22
N VAL A 106 -2.31 11.85 -17.58
CA VAL A 106 -1.75 12.70 -18.65
C VAL A 106 -1.40 14.08 -18.10
N PHE A 107 -0.28 14.65 -18.54
CA PHE A 107 0.16 15.99 -18.14
C PHE A 107 1.23 16.61 -19.07
N THR A 108 1.48 16.04 -20.24
CA THR A 108 2.37 16.64 -21.27
C THR A 108 1.69 16.59 -22.64
N LYS A 109 2.01 17.56 -23.50
CA LYS A 109 1.45 17.67 -24.85
C LYS A 109 1.85 16.50 -25.74
N GLU A 110 3.12 16.10 -25.64
CA GLU A 110 3.69 14.99 -26.40
C GLU A 110 2.93 13.68 -26.13
N ILE A 111 2.77 13.31 -24.85
CA ILE A 111 2.02 12.10 -24.48
C ILE A 111 0.55 12.23 -24.84
N ALA A 112 -0.08 13.39 -24.63
CA ALA A 112 -1.46 13.65 -25.02
C ALA A 112 -1.67 13.43 -26.53
N HIS A 113 -0.77 13.95 -27.36
CA HIS A 113 -0.77 13.78 -28.80
C HIS A 113 -0.69 12.29 -29.20
N LEU A 114 0.26 11.56 -28.61
CA LEU A 114 0.46 10.13 -28.88
C LEU A 114 -0.75 9.28 -28.45
N ILE A 115 -1.36 9.60 -27.31
CA ILE A 115 -2.59 8.95 -26.84
C ILE A 115 -3.72 9.15 -27.84
N ARG A 116 -3.94 10.38 -28.33
CA ARG A 116 -4.96 10.66 -29.35
C ARG A 116 -4.73 9.81 -30.61
N LEU A 117 -3.53 9.86 -31.17
CA LEU A 117 -3.21 9.11 -32.39
C LEU A 117 -3.46 7.61 -32.22
N LYS A 118 -3.04 7.02 -31.09
CA LYS A 118 -3.26 5.59 -30.84
C LYS A 118 -4.73 5.25 -30.59
N ALA A 119 -5.48 6.09 -29.88
CA ALA A 119 -6.91 5.89 -29.68
C ALA A 119 -7.68 5.91 -31.00
N GLU A 120 -7.35 6.84 -31.90
CA GLU A 120 -7.91 6.96 -33.26
C GLU A 120 -7.56 5.76 -34.15
N GLU A 121 -6.29 5.35 -34.13
CA GLU A 121 -5.83 4.17 -34.87
C GLU A 121 -6.56 2.90 -34.43
N LEU A 122 -6.66 2.68 -33.11
CA LEU A 122 -7.34 1.53 -32.52
C LEU A 122 -8.87 1.62 -32.61
N LYS A 123 -9.41 2.81 -32.91
CA LYS A 123 -10.82 3.15 -32.81
C LYS A 123 -11.42 2.75 -31.45
N LYS A 124 -10.65 2.94 -30.39
CA LYS A 124 -11.02 2.58 -29.01
C LYS A 124 -10.81 3.76 -28.09
N THR A 125 -11.79 3.99 -27.21
CA THR A 125 -11.77 5.14 -26.31
C THR A 125 -10.62 5.04 -25.30
N ALA A 126 -9.75 6.05 -25.26
CA ALA A 126 -8.79 6.23 -24.18
C ALA A 126 -9.43 7.03 -23.04
N LEU A 127 -9.30 6.51 -21.82
CA LEU A 127 -9.74 7.17 -20.59
C LEU A 127 -8.58 7.99 -20.03
N ILE A 128 -8.73 9.31 -19.93
CA ILE A 128 -7.65 10.19 -19.45
C ILE A 128 -8.00 10.82 -18.11
N HIS A 129 -7.00 10.89 -17.23
CA HIS A 129 -7.02 11.72 -16.04
C HIS A 129 -5.93 12.80 -16.12
N LEU A 130 -6.33 14.06 -16.24
CA LEU A 130 -5.36 15.17 -16.27
C LEU A 130 -4.76 15.38 -14.88
N LYS A 131 -3.42 15.33 -14.78
CA LYS A 131 -2.71 15.56 -13.53
C LYS A 131 -2.27 17.01 -13.40
N ILE A 132 -2.71 17.65 -12.33
CA ILE A 132 -2.25 18.97 -11.90
C ILE A 132 -1.19 18.81 -10.83
N ASP A 133 -0.10 19.57 -10.97
CA ASP A 133 0.86 19.80 -9.90
C ASP A 133 0.54 21.10 -9.16
N SER A 134 -0.23 20.94 -8.08
CA SER A 134 -0.62 22.05 -7.23
C SER A 134 0.43 22.44 -6.18
N GLY A 135 1.61 21.82 -6.16
CA GLY A 135 2.69 22.16 -5.21
C GLY A 135 3.54 20.97 -4.73
N MET A 136 3.17 19.73 -5.08
CA MET A 136 3.96 18.55 -4.72
C MET A 136 5.26 18.48 -5.52
N SER A 137 5.32 19.11 -6.70
CA SER A 137 6.52 19.18 -7.56
C SER A 137 7.06 17.80 -7.96
N ARG A 138 6.14 16.85 -8.21
CA ARG A 138 6.46 15.49 -8.68
C ARG A 138 6.16 15.33 -10.17
N ILE A 139 4.88 15.42 -10.54
CA ILE A 139 4.36 15.33 -11.92
C ILE A 139 3.05 16.12 -12.00
N GLY A 140 2.76 16.66 -13.19
CA GLY A 140 1.54 17.40 -13.48
C GLY A 140 1.79 18.76 -14.11
N VAL A 141 0.79 19.28 -14.82
CA VAL A 141 0.79 20.66 -15.32
C VAL A 141 0.66 21.65 -14.17
N ARG A 142 1.28 22.82 -14.28
CA ARG A 142 1.40 23.80 -13.19
C ARG A 142 0.61 25.08 -13.40
N SER A 143 0.12 25.33 -14.61
CA SER A 143 -0.74 26.49 -14.93
C SER A 143 -1.97 26.11 -15.76
N SER A 144 -2.91 27.05 -15.85
CA SER A 144 -4.11 26.95 -16.67
C SER A 144 -3.80 26.85 -18.16
N GLU A 145 -2.78 27.58 -18.62
CA GLU A 145 -2.32 27.61 -20.01
C GLU A 145 -1.71 26.26 -20.40
N GLU A 146 -0.81 25.72 -19.57
CA GLU A 146 -0.23 24.39 -19.79
C GLU A 146 -1.33 23.31 -19.83
N ALA A 147 -2.28 23.37 -18.90
CA ALA A 147 -3.40 22.44 -18.86
C ALA A 147 -4.24 22.50 -20.14
N LEU A 148 -4.57 23.70 -20.62
CA LEU A 148 -5.33 23.89 -21.85
C LEU A 148 -4.57 23.39 -23.08
N GLU A 149 -3.25 23.63 -23.14
CA GLU A 149 -2.42 23.14 -24.25
C GLU A 149 -2.38 21.60 -24.31
N VAL A 150 -2.28 20.93 -23.15
CA VAL A 150 -2.36 19.46 -23.08
C VAL A 150 -3.73 18.97 -23.54
N MET A 151 -4.80 19.59 -23.07
CA MET A 151 -6.15 19.15 -23.41
C MET A 151 -6.53 19.40 -24.87
N LYS A 152 -5.96 20.42 -25.53
CA LYS A 152 -6.14 20.64 -26.98
C LYS A 152 -5.56 19.51 -27.84
N GLU A 153 -4.52 18.83 -27.39
CA GLU A 153 -3.99 17.65 -28.09
C GLU A 153 -4.91 16.42 -27.99
N LEU A 154 -5.87 16.45 -27.06
CA LEU A 154 -6.80 15.36 -26.77
C LEU A 154 -8.19 15.56 -27.40
N ASP A 155 -8.35 16.52 -28.32
CA ASP A 155 -9.60 16.76 -29.04
C ASP A 155 -9.87 15.65 -30.07
N SER A 156 -10.64 14.63 -29.68
CA SER A 156 -11.05 13.50 -30.52
C SER A 156 -12.23 12.74 -29.91
N LEU A 157 -13.06 12.13 -30.76
CA LEU A 157 -14.21 11.31 -30.31
C LEU A 157 -13.78 10.00 -29.61
N TYR A 158 -12.51 9.60 -29.76
CA TYR A 158 -11.92 8.46 -29.07
C TYR A 158 -11.20 8.83 -27.77
N ILE A 159 -11.32 10.08 -27.31
CA ILE A 159 -10.83 10.48 -26.00
C ILE A 159 -12.01 10.74 -25.07
N LYS A 160 -11.87 10.26 -23.82
CA LYS A 160 -12.81 10.54 -22.75
C LYS A 160 -12.08 11.16 -21.56
N ASN A 161 -12.48 12.38 -21.21
CA ASN A 161 -12.01 13.14 -20.05
C ASN A 161 -12.58 12.56 -18.74
N ALA A 162 -12.10 11.38 -18.37
CA ALA A 162 -12.60 10.62 -17.22
C ALA A 162 -12.32 11.31 -15.88
N GLY A 163 -11.24 12.08 -15.75
CA GLY A 163 -11.05 12.89 -14.55
C GLY A 163 -9.93 13.91 -14.59
N ILE A 164 -9.84 14.68 -13.51
CA ILE A 164 -8.79 15.66 -13.26
C ILE A 164 -8.41 15.59 -11.78
N PHE A 165 -7.10 15.63 -11.48
CA PHE A 165 -6.65 15.41 -10.11
C PHE A 165 -5.35 16.10 -9.73
N THR A 166 -5.19 16.32 -8.42
CA THR A 166 -3.91 16.70 -7.79
C THR A 166 -3.58 15.73 -6.64
N HIS A 167 -2.42 15.92 -6.00
CA HIS A 167 -2.04 15.24 -4.77
C HIS A 167 -1.48 16.23 -3.75
N PHE A 168 -2.00 16.18 -2.53
CA PHE A 168 -1.48 16.99 -1.43
C PHE A 168 -0.16 16.42 -0.90
N SER A 169 0.74 17.32 -0.53
CA SER A 169 2.07 16.98 -0.02
C SER A 169 2.18 17.04 1.51
N ASP A 170 1.30 17.78 2.17
CA ASP A 170 1.37 18.06 3.61
C ASP A 170 -0.02 18.00 4.27
N ALA A 171 -0.83 17.00 3.89
CA ALA A 171 -2.19 16.85 4.41
C ALA A 171 -2.20 16.32 5.85
N GLU A 172 -1.09 15.76 6.31
CA GLU A 172 -0.84 15.28 7.66
C GLU A 172 -0.50 16.43 8.63
N ASN A 173 -0.16 17.62 8.16
CA ASN A 173 0.14 18.78 9.01
C ASN A 173 -1.14 19.49 9.47
N LEU A 174 -1.70 18.98 10.56
CA LEU A 174 -2.93 19.51 11.17
C LEU A 174 -2.72 20.84 11.90
N THR A 175 -1.49 21.16 12.29
CA THR A 175 -1.15 22.40 13.02
C THR A 175 -1.09 23.61 12.11
N ASP A 176 -0.66 23.43 10.87
CA ASP A 176 -0.67 24.47 9.85
C ASP A 176 -1.17 23.91 8.51
N PRO A 177 -2.49 23.99 8.25
CA PRO A 177 -3.08 23.46 7.01
C PRO A 177 -2.94 24.43 5.82
N SER A 178 -2.23 25.56 5.96
CA SER A 178 -2.19 26.64 4.96
C SER A 178 -1.75 26.14 3.59
N PHE A 179 -0.68 25.35 3.52
CA PHE A 179 -0.17 24.84 2.26
C PHE A 179 -1.15 23.87 1.58
N THR A 180 -1.77 22.95 2.32
CA THR A 180 -2.80 22.05 1.77
C THR A 180 -3.99 22.84 1.21
N LYS A 181 -4.41 23.92 1.87
CA LYS A 181 -5.47 24.82 1.37
C LYS A 181 -5.05 25.57 0.11
N GLU A 182 -3.81 26.05 0.03
CA GLU A 182 -3.24 26.67 -1.16
C GLU A 182 -3.23 25.68 -2.35
N GLN A 183 -2.77 24.44 -2.12
CA GLN A 183 -2.78 23.38 -3.11
C GLN A 183 -4.20 23.11 -3.64
N PHE A 184 -5.20 23.09 -2.75
CA PHE A 184 -6.60 22.92 -3.15
C PHE A 184 -7.09 24.09 -4.01
N HIS A 185 -6.81 25.32 -3.59
CA HIS A 185 -7.21 26.53 -4.33
C HIS A 185 -6.59 26.57 -5.73
N LYS A 186 -5.29 26.24 -5.84
CA LYS A 186 -4.59 26.18 -7.13
C LYS A 186 -5.19 25.11 -8.04
N PHE A 187 -5.49 23.92 -7.49
CA PHE A 187 -6.15 22.85 -8.24
C PHE A 187 -7.52 23.29 -8.78
N MET A 188 -8.37 23.87 -7.92
CA MET A 188 -9.69 24.34 -8.34
C MET A 188 -9.61 25.46 -9.37
N THR A 189 -8.66 26.39 -9.22
CA THR A 189 -8.44 27.48 -10.20
C THR A 189 -8.20 26.94 -11.61
N ILE A 190 -7.36 25.91 -11.74
CA ILE A 190 -7.05 25.31 -13.05
C ILE A 190 -8.24 24.49 -13.55
N ALA A 191 -8.88 23.68 -12.69
CA ALA A 191 -10.04 22.89 -13.06
C ALA A 191 -11.20 23.78 -13.55
N ASP A 192 -11.52 24.85 -12.82
CA ASP A 192 -12.59 25.78 -13.17
C ASP A 192 -12.25 26.61 -14.42
N TYR A 193 -10.97 26.86 -14.68
CA TYR A 193 -10.54 27.46 -15.93
C TYR A 193 -10.86 26.57 -17.13
N LEU A 194 -10.53 25.27 -17.07
CA LEU A 194 -10.83 24.32 -18.15
C LEU A 194 -12.35 24.18 -18.39
N GLU A 195 -13.16 24.20 -17.34
CA GLU A 195 -14.62 24.20 -17.44
C GLU A 195 -15.16 25.41 -18.22
N ARG A 196 -14.58 26.61 -18.00
CA ARG A 196 -14.92 27.83 -18.76
C ARG A 196 -14.50 27.75 -20.22
N GLU A 197 -13.44 27.01 -20.51
CA GLU A 197 -12.99 26.67 -21.87
C GLU A 197 -13.77 25.49 -22.48
N HIS A 198 -14.89 25.09 -21.87
CA HIS A 198 -15.78 24.00 -22.32
C HIS A 198 -15.13 22.60 -22.30
N ILE A 199 -14.09 22.41 -21.48
CA ILE A 199 -13.43 21.12 -21.26
C ILE A 199 -13.90 20.55 -19.93
N HIS A 200 -14.89 19.67 -20.01
CA HIS A 200 -15.54 19.06 -18.84
C HIS A 200 -14.86 17.72 -18.47
N PHE A 201 -14.80 17.42 -17.17
CA PHE A 201 -14.31 16.15 -16.63
C PHE A 201 -15.42 15.46 -15.83
N GLU A 202 -15.50 14.13 -15.93
CA GLU A 202 -16.50 13.38 -15.16
C GLU A 202 -16.22 13.34 -13.65
N ILE A 203 -14.94 13.39 -13.26
CA ILE A 203 -14.52 13.19 -11.87
C ILE A 203 -13.38 14.16 -11.50
N LYS A 204 -13.61 15.00 -10.50
CA LYS A 204 -12.56 15.79 -9.84
C LYS A 204 -12.15 15.11 -8.53
N HIS A 205 -10.85 14.88 -8.32
CA HIS A 205 -10.38 14.23 -7.10
C HIS A 205 -9.03 14.76 -6.59
N CYS A 206 -8.91 15.07 -5.30
CA CYS A 206 -7.66 15.60 -4.74
C CYS A 206 -7.22 14.90 -3.45
N CYS A 207 -8.14 14.37 -2.64
CA CYS A 207 -7.81 13.77 -1.35
C CYS A 207 -7.07 12.43 -1.46
N ASN A 208 -5.96 12.32 -0.74
CA ASN A 208 -5.38 11.06 -0.26
C ASN A 208 -6.06 10.66 1.07
N THR A 209 -5.60 9.61 1.75
CA THR A 209 -6.15 9.20 3.06
C THR A 209 -6.10 10.35 4.08
N ALA A 210 -4.98 11.07 4.22
CA ALA A 210 -4.84 12.14 5.20
C ALA A 210 -5.85 13.26 4.96
N ALA A 211 -5.94 13.76 3.72
CA ALA A 211 -6.87 14.81 3.39
C ALA A 211 -8.34 14.36 3.45
N THR A 212 -8.62 13.08 3.22
CA THR A 212 -9.98 12.53 3.39
C THR A 212 -10.44 12.67 4.85
N LEU A 213 -9.55 12.43 5.80
CA LEU A 213 -9.84 12.51 7.24
C LEU A 213 -9.84 13.95 7.76
N ALA A 214 -8.85 14.75 7.34
CA ALA A 214 -8.62 16.09 7.89
C ALA A 214 -9.45 17.20 7.23
N PHE A 215 -9.85 17.04 5.96
CA PHE A 215 -10.53 18.07 5.18
C PHE A 215 -11.76 17.51 4.43
N PRO A 216 -12.87 17.18 5.13
CA PRO A 216 -14.09 16.68 4.50
C PRO A 216 -14.64 17.57 3.38
N GLU A 217 -14.40 18.88 3.46
CA GLU A 217 -14.79 19.85 2.45
C GLU A 217 -14.05 19.70 1.09
N PHE A 218 -12.95 18.92 1.05
CA PHE A 218 -12.15 18.70 -0.17
C PHE A 218 -12.49 17.40 -0.91
N HIS A 219 -13.53 16.67 -0.50
CA HIS A 219 -13.83 15.34 -1.06
C HIS A 219 -14.19 15.34 -2.55
N LEU A 220 -14.74 16.46 -3.08
CA LEU A 220 -15.16 16.60 -4.47
C LEU A 220 -15.99 15.39 -4.95
N ASP A 221 -15.72 14.88 -6.15
CA ASP A 221 -16.46 13.76 -6.75
C ASP A 221 -15.93 12.39 -6.29
N MET A 222 -14.64 12.30 -5.95
CA MET A 222 -13.99 11.05 -5.56
C MET A 222 -12.80 11.28 -4.63
N ILE A 223 -12.68 10.42 -3.61
CA ILE A 223 -11.50 10.36 -2.72
C ILE A 223 -10.64 9.15 -3.03
N ARG A 224 -9.37 9.18 -2.62
CA ARG A 224 -8.42 8.07 -2.83
C ARG A 224 -7.85 7.61 -1.51
N THR A 225 -8.06 6.34 -1.17
CA THR A 225 -7.51 5.76 0.06
C THR A 225 -6.54 4.66 -0.25
N GLY A 226 -5.38 4.69 0.41
CA GLY A 226 -4.40 3.62 0.34
C GLY A 226 -4.24 3.02 1.73
N ILE A 227 -3.35 3.63 2.52
CA ILE A 227 -2.90 3.09 3.80
C ILE A 227 -4.03 2.67 4.77
N SER A 228 -5.13 3.45 4.79
CA SER A 228 -6.25 3.19 5.70
C SER A 228 -7.00 1.91 5.36
N LEU A 229 -7.03 1.48 4.10
CA LEU A 229 -7.58 0.18 3.72
C LEU A 229 -6.84 -0.96 4.43
N TYR A 230 -5.53 -0.78 4.63
CA TYR A 230 -4.64 -1.77 5.23
C TYR A 230 -4.56 -1.68 6.76
N GLY A 231 -5.33 -0.78 7.36
CA GLY A 231 -5.48 -0.70 8.81
C GLY A 231 -4.55 0.28 9.50
N TYR A 232 -3.92 1.18 8.75
CA TYR A 232 -2.96 2.15 9.27
C TYR A 232 -3.34 3.57 8.83
N HIS A 233 -3.08 4.52 9.70
CA HIS A 233 -3.22 5.95 9.46
C HIS A 233 -1.96 6.53 8.80
N PRO A 234 -2.09 7.60 7.98
CA PRO A 234 -0.94 8.23 7.34
C PRO A 234 0.14 8.70 8.33
N ASP A 235 -0.31 9.18 9.48
CA ASP A 235 0.51 9.51 10.64
C ASP A 235 -0.20 9.01 11.90
N LYS A 236 0.57 8.56 12.89
CA LYS A 236 0.07 8.06 14.18
C LYS A 236 -0.82 9.08 14.91
N LYS A 237 -0.54 10.37 14.79
CA LYS A 237 -1.37 11.43 15.40
C LYS A 237 -2.78 11.50 14.80
N MET A 238 -3.02 10.85 13.67
CA MET A 238 -4.35 10.79 13.04
C MET A 238 -5.18 9.58 13.49
N GLU A 239 -4.69 8.77 14.44
CA GLU A 239 -5.42 7.61 14.98
C GLU A 239 -6.80 7.97 15.55
N GLU A 240 -6.93 9.17 16.11
CA GLU A 240 -8.17 9.67 16.71
C GLU A 240 -9.29 9.93 15.69
N PHE A 241 -8.96 10.13 14.41
CA PHE A 241 -9.97 10.42 13.39
C PHE A 241 -10.83 9.20 13.07
N ILE A 242 -10.25 8.00 13.08
CA ILE A 242 -10.95 6.81 12.63
C ILE A 242 -10.35 5.54 13.22
N ASN A 243 -11.21 4.62 13.70
CA ASN A 243 -10.74 3.33 14.17
C ASN A 243 -10.53 2.36 12.99
N LEU A 244 -9.29 1.94 12.78
CA LEU A 244 -8.86 1.01 11.72
C LEU A 244 -8.30 -0.28 12.30
N ARG A 245 -8.34 -1.36 11.52
CA ARG A 245 -7.84 -2.67 11.92
C ARG A 245 -6.69 -3.11 11.02
N PRO A 246 -5.48 -3.35 11.56
CA PRO A 246 -4.36 -3.88 10.80
C PRO A 246 -4.74 -5.16 10.04
N VAL A 247 -4.43 -5.19 8.74
CA VAL A 247 -4.83 -6.31 7.86
C VAL A 247 -3.78 -7.42 7.85
N MET A 248 -2.50 -7.08 7.85
CA MET A 248 -1.39 -8.03 7.76
C MET A 248 -0.89 -8.43 9.15
N LYS A 249 -0.66 -9.73 9.35
CA LYS A 249 0.11 -10.30 10.46
C LYS A 249 1.26 -11.14 9.91
N LEU A 250 2.50 -10.79 10.21
CA LEU A 250 3.67 -11.57 9.80
C LEU A 250 4.00 -12.61 10.87
N THR A 251 3.99 -13.88 10.50
CA THR A 251 4.17 -15.00 11.43
C THR A 251 5.17 -16.01 10.92
N THR A 252 5.78 -16.76 11.84
CA THR A 252 6.71 -17.85 11.55
C THR A 252 6.69 -18.86 12.71
N HIS A 253 7.57 -19.87 12.68
CA HIS A 253 7.76 -20.86 13.74
C HIS A 253 9.27 -21.06 13.96
N ALA A 254 9.64 -21.65 15.10
CA ALA A 254 11.04 -22.02 15.35
C ALA A 254 11.49 -23.15 14.42
N ALA A 255 12.55 -22.92 13.64
CA ALA A 255 13.18 -23.97 12.84
C ALA A 255 14.11 -24.84 13.69
N PHE A 256 14.76 -24.22 14.68
CA PHE A 256 15.70 -24.86 15.58
C PHE A 256 15.67 -24.16 16.95
N ILE A 257 15.81 -24.93 18.01
CA ILE A 257 15.87 -24.44 19.39
C ILE A 257 17.07 -25.10 20.04
N LYS A 258 17.89 -24.32 20.75
CA LYS A 258 19.05 -24.83 21.50
C LYS A 258 19.27 -24.03 22.77
N THR A 259 19.96 -24.65 23.72
CA THR A 259 20.55 -23.95 24.86
C THR A 259 21.93 -23.40 24.46
N ILE A 260 22.26 -22.20 24.94
CA ILE A 260 23.61 -21.63 24.91
C ILE A 260 24.03 -21.27 26.33
N HIS A 261 25.33 -21.26 26.59
CA HIS A 261 25.91 -21.06 27.91
C HIS A 261 26.57 -19.68 28.05
N PRO A 262 26.85 -19.22 29.28
CA PRO A 262 27.56 -17.95 29.49
C PRO A 262 28.86 -17.87 28.69
N GLY A 263 29.06 -16.77 27.97
CA GLY A 263 30.22 -16.53 27.10
C GLY A 263 30.03 -16.95 25.64
N ASP A 264 29.00 -17.75 25.32
CA ASP A 264 28.65 -18.05 23.93
C ASP A 264 28.17 -16.77 23.20
N THR A 265 28.49 -16.66 21.91
CA THR A 265 28.12 -15.49 21.10
C THR A 265 27.16 -15.84 19.97
N VAL A 266 26.26 -14.92 19.62
CA VAL A 266 25.20 -15.15 18.63
C VAL A 266 25.38 -14.26 17.39
N GLY A 267 25.36 -14.89 16.21
CA GLY A 267 25.30 -14.22 14.90
C GLY A 267 26.57 -13.49 14.47
N TYR A 268 26.46 -12.77 13.36
CA TYR A 268 27.60 -12.10 12.72
C TYR A 268 28.22 -11.01 13.58
N GLY A 269 29.55 -10.98 13.61
CA GLY A 269 30.31 -9.99 14.37
C GLY A 269 30.21 -10.14 15.89
N ARG A 270 29.59 -11.22 16.38
CA ARG A 270 29.51 -11.56 17.80
C ARG A 270 28.94 -10.41 18.64
N THR A 271 27.91 -9.73 18.12
CA THR A 271 27.31 -8.53 18.75
C THR A 271 26.38 -8.84 19.91
N PHE A 272 26.28 -10.10 20.30
CA PHE A 272 25.56 -10.56 21.46
C PHE A 272 26.38 -11.68 22.11
N THR A 273 26.53 -11.62 23.42
CA THR A 273 27.19 -12.61 24.25
C THR A 273 26.23 -13.00 25.36
N ALA A 274 26.01 -14.29 25.57
CA ALA A 274 25.15 -14.77 26.63
C ALA A 274 25.78 -14.50 28.01
N GLU A 275 25.02 -13.88 28.90
CA GLU A 275 25.44 -13.60 30.28
C GLU A 275 25.05 -14.72 31.25
N LYS A 276 24.01 -15.48 30.88
CA LYS A 276 23.47 -16.63 31.62
C LYS A 276 23.24 -17.79 30.65
N GLU A 277 22.84 -18.94 31.17
CA GLU A 277 22.25 -19.97 30.32
C GLU A 277 20.95 -19.44 29.68
N MET A 278 20.82 -19.59 28.37
CA MET A 278 19.71 -19.05 27.59
C MET A 278 19.18 -20.07 26.59
N GLN A 279 17.86 -20.08 26.36
CA GLN A 279 17.27 -20.80 25.23
C GLN A 279 17.15 -19.87 24.03
N ILE A 280 17.70 -20.32 22.89
CA ILE A 280 17.68 -19.57 21.64
C ILE A 280 16.86 -20.32 20.59
N ALA A 281 15.88 -19.64 20.00
CA ALA A 281 15.17 -20.09 18.83
C ALA A 281 15.72 -19.43 17.56
N THR A 282 15.96 -20.21 16.51
CA THR A 282 16.27 -19.71 15.17
C THR A 282 15.02 -19.80 14.29
N ILE A 283 14.65 -18.71 13.63
CA ILE A 283 13.51 -18.62 12.70
C ILE A 283 14.00 -18.37 11.27
N LEU A 284 13.22 -18.81 10.27
CA LEU A 284 13.52 -18.62 8.84
C LEU A 284 12.90 -17.33 8.30
N LEU A 285 13.39 -16.21 8.82
CA LEU A 285 13.01 -14.86 8.42
C LEU A 285 14.27 -13.99 8.49
N GLY A 286 14.51 -13.13 7.49
CA GLY A 286 15.66 -12.23 7.50
C GLY A 286 15.50 -11.01 6.60
N TYR A 287 16.59 -10.28 6.36
CA TYR A 287 16.51 -9.03 5.61
C TYR A 287 16.16 -9.21 4.13
N ALA A 288 16.39 -10.37 3.54
CA ALA A 288 15.93 -10.67 2.17
C ALA A 288 14.42 -10.96 2.09
N ASP A 289 13.74 -11.09 3.23
CA ASP A 289 12.29 -11.17 3.33
C ASP A 289 11.65 -9.79 3.58
N GLY A 290 12.45 -8.71 3.65
CA GLY A 290 11.98 -7.35 3.92
C GLY A 290 12.21 -6.85 5.33
N ILE A 291 12.90 -7.61 6.18
CA ILE A 291 13.10 -7.21 7.58
C ILE A 291 14.29 -6.24 7.72
N PRO A 292 14.10 -5.03 8.28
CA PRO A 292 15.19 -4.08 8.46
C PRO A 292 16.28 -4.64 9.37
N ARG A 293 17.51 -4.69 8.87
CA ARG A 293 18.66 -5.19 9.64
C ARG A 293 18.97 -4.32 10.87
N GLN A 294 18.52 -3.07 10.87
CA GLN A 294 18.58 -2.09 11.96
C GLN A 294 17.83 -2.55 13.23
N LEU A 295 16.97 -3.57 13.13
CA LEU A 295 16.25 -4.17 14.26
C LEU A 295 17.10 -5.17 15.08
N SER A 296 18.31 -5.50 14.61
CA SER A 296 19.27 -6.35 15.33
C SER A 296 19.46 -5.88 16.77
N ASN A 297 19.31 -6.77 17.76
CA ASN A 297 19.38 -6.48 19.20
C ASN A 297 18.40 -5.41 19.73
N ARG A 298 17.43 -4.95 18.93
CA ARG A 298 16.56 -3.81 19.28
C ARG A 298 15.07 -4.12 19.21
N TRP A 299 14.70 -5.19 18.50
CA TRP A 299 13.31 -5.61 18.32
C TRP A 299 13.00 -6.91 19.06
N TYR A 300 11.72 -7.22 19.15
CA TYR A 300 11.22 -8.46 19.74
C TYR A 300 10.06 -9.02 18.92
N LEU A 301 9.90 -10.33 19.00
CA LEU A 301 8.74 -11.05 18.50
C LEU A 301 7.89 -11.49 19.69
N THR A 302 6.71 -12.03 19.42
CA THR A 302 5.86 -12.60 20.49
C THR A 302 5.56 -14.06 20.24
N VAL A 303 5.63 -14.86 21.30
CA VAL A 303 5.33 -16.30 21.31
C VAL A 303 4.44 -16.54 22.53
N ASN A 304 3.23 -17.09 22.34
CA ASN A 304 2.27 -17.29 23.43
C ASN A 304 2.07 -16.04 24.32
N LYS A 305 2.09 -14.85 23.70
CA LYS A 305 2.05 -13.50 24.33
C LYS A 305 3.29 -13.07 25.13
N ALA A 306 4.26 -13.96 25.34
CA ALA A 306 5.57 -13.59 25.89
C ALA A 306 6.45 -12.93 24.82
N LYS A 307 7.30 -11.98 25.24
CA LYS A 307 8.26 -11.34 24.34
C LYS A 307 9.47 -12.24 24.13
N ALA A 308 9.90 -12.35 22.90
CA ALA A 308 11.12 -13.05 22.48
C ALA A 308 12.05 -12.04 21.78
N PRO A 309 13.00 -11.40 22.49
CA PRO A 309 13.91 -10.41 21.93
C PRO A 309 14.82 -10.99 20.84
N ILE A 310 15.12 -10.19 19.80
CA ILE A 310 16.15 -10.56 18.82
C ILE A 310 17.53 -10.47 19.50
N VAL A 311 18.33 -11.53 19.38
CA VAL A 311 19.71 -11.56 19.85
C VAL A 311 20.69 -11.82 18.70
N GLY A 312 21.74 -11.00 18.64
CA GLY A 312 22.67 -10.97 17.52
C GLY A 312 22.14 -10.20 16.31
N ARG A 313 22.93 -10.22 15.24
CA ARG A 313 22.58 -9.55 13.98
C ARG A 313 21.56 -10.36 13.19
N ILE A 314 20.59 -9.67 12.62
CA ILE A 314 19.67 -10.21 11.60
C ILE A 314 20.49 -10.63 10.38
N CYS A 315 20.33 -11.89 9.95
CA CYS A 315 20.96 -12.46 8.77
C CYS A 315 20.04 -12.31 7.54
N MET A 316 20.51 -12.77 6.38
CA MET A 316 19.76 -12.68 5.12
C MET A 316 18.41 -13.39 5.21
N ASP A 317 18.40 -14.59 5.80
CA ASP A 317 17.24 -15.49 5.82
C ASP A 317 16.87 -15.98 7.23
N GLN A 318 17.61 -15.56 8.25
CA GLN A 318 17.48 -16.10 9.61
C GLN A 318 17.63 -15.03 10.70
N ILE A 319 16.89 -15.23 11.79
CA ILE A 319 16.93 -14.42 13.01
C ILE A 319 17.02 -15.36 14.20
N MET A 320 17.75 -14.95 15.24
CA MET A 320 17.83 -15.67 16.52
C MET A 320 17.09 -14.87 17.59
N LEU A 321 16.31 -15.58 18.39
CA LEU A 321 15.48 -15.03 19.45
C LEU A 321 15.87 -15.62 20.79
N ASP A 322 15.96 -14.78 21.81
CA ASP A 322 15.95 -15.25 23.20
C ASP A 322 14.53 -15.65 23.57
N VAL A 323 14.35 -16.93 23.88
CA VAL A 323 13.07 -17.54 24.27
C VAL A 323 13.14 -18.12 25.68
N SER A 324 14.13 -17.70 26.48
CA SER A 324 14.33 -18.21 27.84
C SER A 324 13.14 -17.96 28.78
N GLU A 325 12.37 -16.89 28.51
CA GLU A 325 11.17 -16.51 29.28
C GLU A 325 9.86 -17.01 28.62
N VAL A 326 9.96 -17.85 27.58
CA VAL A 326 8.79 -18.46 26.93
C VAL A 326 8.59 -19.86 27.50
N ASP A 327 7.50 -20.06 28.23
CA ASP A 327 7.17 -21.35 28.83
C ASP A 327 6.97 -22.43 27.76
N SER A 328 7.74 -23.52 27.86
CA SER A 328 7.57 -24.75 27.07
C SER A 328 7.53 -24.55 25.55
N ILE A 329 8.40 -23.69 25.01
CA ILE A 329 8.46 -23.42 23.57
C ILE A 329 8.76 -24.69 22.74
N SER A 330 8.02 -24.84 21.65
CA SER A 330 8.12 -25.93 20.68
C SER A 330 8.21 -25.39 19.25
N LYS A 331 8.46 -26.28 18.29
CA LYS A 331 8.47 -25.92 16.86
C LYS A 331 7.08 -25.67 16.28
N ASP A 332 6.03 -26.04 17.00
CA ASP A 332 4.64 -25.87 16.57
C ASP A 332 4.06 -24.52 17.05
N ASP A 333 4.77 -23.82 17.94
CA ASP A 333 4.34 -22.52 18.43
C ASP A 333 4.47 -21.43 17.37
N GLU A 334 3.39 -20.65 17.21
CA GLU A 334 3.38 -19.49 16.33
C GLU A 334 4.18 -18.34 16.95
N ILE A 335 5.13 -17.82 16.18
CA ILE A 335 5.95 -16.67 16.51
C ILE A 335 5.47 -15.50 15.64
N VAL A 336 4.99 -14.42 16.26
CA VAL A 336 4.46 -13.25 15.56
C VAL A 336 5.51 -12.13 15.53
N PHE A 337 5.87 -11.69 14.32
CA PHE A 337 6.87 -10.64 14.10
C PHE A 337 6.30 -9.23 14.16
N PHE A 338 5.12 -9.03 13.55
CA PHE A 338 4.26 -7.88 13.81
C PHE A 338 2.81 -8.25 13.55
N GLY A 339 1.89 -7.47 14.12
CA GLY A 339 0.46 -7.62 13.93
C GLY A 339 -0.31 -6.52 14.66
N ASP A 340 -1.58 -6.79 14.93
CA ASP A 340 -2.45 -5.87 15.67
C ASP A 340 -2.03 -5.73 17.16
N PRO A 341 -1.64 -4.52 17.62
CA PRO A 341 -1.25 -4.28 19.01
C PRO A 341 -2.34 -4.56 20.04
N HIS A 342 -3.63 -4.54 19.66
CA HIS A 342 -4.72 -4.91 20.57
C HIS A 342 -4.63 -6.37 21.05
N HIS A 343 -3.94 -7.22 20.28
CA HIS A 343 -3.64 -8.60 20.65
C HIS A 343 -2.26 -8.77 21.30
N GLN A 344 -1.63 -7.66 21.72
CA GLN A 344 -0.27 -7.59 22.28
C GLN A 344 0.84 -8.00 21.31
N TYR A 345 0.57 -7.93 20.00
CA TYR A 345 1.60 -8.16 18.99
C TYR A 345 2.48 -6.93 18.79
N PRO A 346 3.73 -7.10 18.31
CA PRO A 346 4.62 -5.98 18.04
C PRO A 346 4.01 -5.01 17.01
N SER A 347 4.04 -3.71 17.33
CA SER A 347 3.44 -2.65 16.52
C SER A 347 4.35 -2.22 15.37
N LEU A 348 3.76 -2.08 14.17
CA LEU A 348 4.50 -1.58 13.02
C LEU A 348 4.89 -0.09 13.15
N TYR A 349 4.10 0.71 13.88
CA TYR A 349 4.47 2.11 14.18
C TYR A 349 5.74 2.19 15.01
N THR A 350 5.82 1.39 16.08
CA THR A 350 7.03 1.33 16.92
C THR A 350 8.22 0.79 16.14
N MET A 351 8.01 -0.16 15.21
CA MET A 351 9.06 -0.64 14.33
C MET A 351 9.59 0.48 13.42
N ALA A 352 8.70 1.26 12.79
CA ALA A 352 9.08 2.40 11.95
C ALA A 352 9.86 3.46 12.73
N GLU A 353 9.41 3.80 13.94
CA GLU A 353 10.12 4.72 14.85
C GLU A 353 11.54 4.21 15.16
N LEU A 354 11.70 2.91 15.48
CA LEU A 354 13.01 2.34 15.80
C LEU A 354 13.97 2.28 14.61
N THR A 355 13.45 2.17 13.39
CA THR A 355 14.25 2.12 12.17
C THR A 355 14.49 3.48 11.55
N ASN A 356 13.94 4.57 12.14
CA ASN A 356 13.84 5.89 11.49
C ASN A 356 13.24 5.77 10.07
N GLY A 357 12.28 4.86 9.91
CA GLY A 357 11.65 4.53 8.65
C GLY A 357 10.18 4.93 8.63
N PHE A 358 9.45 4.38 7.66
CA PHE A 358 8.03 4.66 7.48
C PHE A 358 7.24 3.36 7.35
N HIS A 359 6.10 3.26 8.04
CA HIS A 359 5.33 2.01 8.09
C HIS A 359 4.82 1.54 6.71
N TYR A 360 4.64 2.46 5.75
CA TYR A 360 4.32 2.11 4.36
C TYR A 360 5.46 1.31 3.72
N GLU A 361 6.71 1.74 3.92
CA GLU A 361 7.89 1.05 3.41
C GLU A 361 8.04 -0.34 4.03
N LEU A 362 7.78 -0.47 5.33
CA LEU A 362 7.85 -1.76 6.02
C LEU A 362 6.83 -2.76 5.48
N LEU A 363 5.60 -2.33 5.16
CA LEU A 363 4.58 -3.19 4.54
C LEU A 363 4.98 -3.59 3.11
N CYS A 364 5.35 -2.62 2.29
CA CYS A 364 5.79 -2.86 0.90
C CYS A 364 7.07 -3.71 0.83
N GLY A 365 7.92 -3.65 1.85
CA GLY A 365 9.17 -4.37 1.93
C GLY A 365 9.01 -5.88 2.09
N ILE A 366 7.84 -6.36 2.55
CA ILE A 366 7.57 -7.80 2.67
C ILE A 366 7.59 -8.42 1.27
N GLY A 367 8.69 -9.10 0.94
CA GLY A 367 8.97 -9.51 -0.44
C GLY A 367 8.15 -10.72 -0.91
N LYS A 368 8.24 -11.02 -2.22
CA LYS A 368 7.54 -12.14 -2.88
C LYS A 368 7.87 -13.53 -2.35
N ARG A 369 9.01 -13.69 -1.66
CA ARG A 369 9.42 -14.96 -1.01
C ARG A 369 8.54 -15.34 0.19
N ILE A 370 7.81 -14.38 0.74
CA ILE A 370 6.87 -14.60 1.85
C ILE A 370 5.50 -14.92 1.24
N PRO A 371 4.98 -16.14 1.41
CA PRO A 371 3.65 -16.48 0.91
C PRO A 371 2.58 -15.65 1.62
N ARG A 372 1.54 -15.26 0.88
CA ARG A 372 0.35 -14.61 1.43
C ARG A 372 -0.71 -15.66 1.70
N VAL A 373 -1.27 -15.63 2.91
CA VAL A 373 -2.36 -16.51 3.33
C VAL A 373 -3.56 -15.66 3.69
N TYR A 374 -4.60 -15.72 2.85
CA TYR A 374 -5.80 -14.91 3.01
C TYR A 374 -6.78 -15.61 3.92
N LYS A 375 -7.27 -14.87 4.92
CA LYS A 375 -8.26 -15.32 5.89
C LYS A 375 -9.56 -14.54 5.73
N LYS A 376 -10.68 -15.27 5.80
CA LYS A 376 -12.05 -14.73 5.86
C LYS A 376 -12.82 -15.52 6.91
N GLN A 377 -13.47 -14.83 7.82
CA GLN A 377 -14.17 -15.38 8.99
C GLN A 377 -13.28 -16.36 9.77
N GLY A 378 -12.01 -16.01 9.94
CA GLY A 378 -10.99 -16.82 10.61
C GLY A 378 -10.49 -18.04 9.84
N LYS A 379 -11.05 -18.36 8.67
CA LYS A 379 -10.66 -19.52 7.84
C LYS A 379 -9.75 -19.09 6.70
N VAL A 380 -8.76 -19.94 6.38
CA VAL A 380 -7.91 -19.74 5.19
C VAL A 380 -8.74 -20.01 3.94
N VAL A 381 -8.83 -19.01 3.05
CA VAL A 381 -9.58 -19.10 1.79
C VAL A 381 -8.67 -19.15 0.56
N VAL A 382 -7.52 -18.49 0.61
CA VAL A 382 -6.54 -18.48 -0.49
C VAL A 382 -5.12 -18.57 0.09
N ARG A 383 -4.25 -19.27 -0.63
CA ARG A 383 -2.81 -19.35 -0.35
C ARG A 383 -2.11 -18.97 -1.66
N ASN A 384 -1.31 -17.92 -1.64
CA ASN A 384 -0.54 -17.45 -2.79
C ASN A 384 0.96 -17.55 -2.46
N ASN A 385 1.71 -18.15 -3.37
CA ASN A 385 3.15 -18.26 -3.25
C ASN A 385 3.78 -18.07 -4.62
N THR A 386 4.18 -16.83 -4.90
CA THR A 386 4.77 -16.41 -6.18
C THR A 386 6.03 -17.19 -6.60
N LEU A 387 6.65 -17.96 -5.69
CA LEU A 387 7.78 -18.83 -6.06
C LEU A 387 7.36 -20.18 -6.66
N LEU A 388 6.09 -20.55 -6.53
CA LEU A 388 5.53 -21.82 -7.00
C LEU A 388 4.43 -21.64 -8.06
N ASP A 389 4.04 -20.38 -8.32
CA ASP A 389 3.00 -19.99 -9.28
C ASP A 389 3.57 -19.79 -10.69
#